data_AF-A0A6P1IX48-F1
#
_entry.id   AF-A0A6P1IX48-F1
#
_cell.length_a   1.000
_cell.length_b   1.000
_cell.length_c   1.000
_cell.angle_alpha   90.00
_cell.angle_beta   90.00
_cell.angle_gamma   90.00
#
_symmetry.space_group_name_H-M   'P 1'
#
loop_
_entity.id
_entity.type
_entity.pdbx_description
1 polymer ?
#
loop_
_entity_poly.entity_id
_entity_poly.type
_entity_poly.pdbx_seq_one_letter_code
_entity_poly.pdbx_strand_id
1 'polypeptide(L)'
;MKIVLLYALAPRAVHEVALTVREGCTLRGALELAGWLQRFPEIETEALTAGIWGRKAAWDRVLKEGDRVEVVRGLRVDPKVARRERFAGQGARSTGLFARRRPGSKAGY
;
A
#
# COMPACT_ATOMS: atom_id res chain seq x y z
N MET A 1 12.44 -20.12 7.37
CA MET A 1 11.06 -19.79 6.96
C MET A 1 11.08 -19.00 5.66
N LYS A 2 10.14 -19.23 4.75
CA LYS A 2 10.03 -18.50 3.47
C LYS A 2 9.11 -17.30 3.62
N ILE A 3 9.52 -16.18 3.06
CA ILE A 3 8.75 -14.92 3.01
C ILE A 3 8.88 -14.29 1.63
N VAL A 4 8.03 -13.31 1.34
CA VAL A 4 8.13 -12.48 0.15
C VAL A 4 8.19 -11.02 0.56
N LEU A 5 9.14 -10.27 0.00
CA LEU A 5 9.21 -8.83 0.15
C LEU A 5 8.71 -8.15 -1.13
N LEU A 6 7.92 -7.09 -0.95
CA LEU A 6 7.41 -6.22 -2.01
C LEU A 6 7.78 -4.78 -1.71
N TYR A 7 8.24 -4.07 -2.74
CA TYR A 7 8.53 -2.65 -2.66
C TYR A 7 7.92 -1.92 -3.86
N ALA A 8 7.11 -0.88 -3.59
CA ALA A 8 6.37 -0.17 -4.63
C ALA A 8 6.33 1.35 -4.38
N LEU A 9 7.27 2.08 -4.98
CA LEU A 9 7.38 3.55 -4.89
C LEU A 9 6.58 4.29 -5.97
N ALA A 10 6.24 3.64 -7.09
CA ALA A 10 5.54 4.30 -8.19
C ALA A 10 4.44 3.40 -8.78
N PRO A 11 3.39 3.97 -9.39
CA PRO A 11 2.40 3.18 -10.09
C PRO A 11 3.07 2.27 -11.12
N ARG A 12 2.68 0.99 -11.14
CA ARG A 12 3.19 -0.02 -12.10
C ARG A 12 4.67 -0.39 -11.94
N ALA A 13 5.33 0.07 -10.88
CA ALA A 13 6.69 -0.34 -10.52
C ALA A 13 6.63 -1.10 -9.20
N VAL A 14 6.91 -2.41 -9.25
CA VAL A 14 6.95 -3.29 -8.08
C VAL A 14 8.21 -4.13 -8.15
N HIS A 15 9.00 -4.09 -7.07
CA HIS A 15 10.10 -5.02 -6.85
C HIS A 15 9.62 -6.13 -5.92
N GLU A 16 9.88 -7.37 -6.30
CA GLU A 16 9.51 -8.57 -5.55
C GLU A 16 10.73 -9.46 -5.36
N VAL A 17 10.90 -9.98 -4.15
CA VAL A 17 11.92 -11.01 -3.86
C VAL A 17 11.39 -12.00 -2.84
N ALA A 18 11.55 -13.29 -3.14
CA ALA A 18 11.32 -14.37 -2.18
C ALA A 18 12.62 -14.66 -1.43
N LEU A 19 12.54 -14.79 -0.11
CA LEU A 19 13.70 -15.03 0.76
C LEU A 19 13.42 -16.19 1.71
N THR A 20 14.47 -16.94 2.02
CA THR A 20 14.48 -17.84 3.18
C THR A 20 15.23 -17.15 4.30
N VAL A 21 14.53 -16.88 5.41
CA VAL A 21 15.10 -16.23 6.60
C VAL A 21 15.05 -17.17 7.81
N ARG A 22 15.88 -16.90 8.82
CA ARG A 22 15.83 -17.63 10.09
C ARG A 22 14.53 -17.34 10.83
N GLU A 23 14.12 -18.25 11.72
CA GLU A 23 13.03 -17.97 12.64
C GLU A 23 13.39 -16.80 13.58
N GLY A 24 12.39 -16.00 13.95
CA GLY A 24 12.60 -14.78 14.72
C GLY A 24 13.18 -13.61 13.90
N CYS A 25 13.29 -13.73 12.57
CA CYS A 25 13.69 -12.61 11.72
C CYS A 25 12.62 -11.50 11.78
N THR A 26 13.07 -10.25 11.94
CA THR A 26 12.19 -9.08 11.94
C THR A 26 11.99 -8.56 10.53
N LEU A 27 10.96 -7.74 10.32
CA LEU A 27 10.71 -7.06 9.05
C LEU A 27 11.94 -6.26 8.59
N ARG A 28 12.53 -5.44 9.47
CA ARG A 28 13.77 -4.70 9.19
C ARG A 28 14.92 -5.64 8.84
N GLY A 29 15.12 -6.71 9.61
CA GLY A 29 16.16 -7.68 9.36
C GLY A 29 16.02 -8.37 8.00
N ALA A 30 14.79 -8.63 7.55
CA ALA A 30 14.55 -9.16 6.21
C ALA A 30 14.93 -8.17 5.09
N LEU A 31 14.66 -6.87 5.27
CA LEU A 31 15.07 -5.83 4.32
C LEU A 31 16.59 -5.65 4.27
N GLU A 32 17.26 -5.75 5.42
CA GLU A 32 18.72 -5.75 5.52
C GLU A 32 19.33 -6.95 4.79
N LEU A 33 18.79 -8.15 5.02
CA LEU A 33 19.23 -9.38 4.34
C LEU A 33 19.04 -9.31 2.83
N ALA A 34 17.99 -8.63 2.37
CA ALA A 34 17.73 -8.40 0.95
C ALA A 34 18.67 -7.35 0.31
N GLY A 35 19.46 -6.63 1.12
CA GLY A 35 20.23 -5.47 0.70
C GLY A 35 19.36 -4.27 0.30
N TRP A 36 18.08 -4.26 0.68
CA TRP A 36 17.12 -3.25 0.24
C TRP A 36 17.34 -1.91 0.92
N LEU A 37 17.86 -1.88 2.15
CA LEU A 37 18.17 -0.61 2.81
C LEU A 37 19.32 0.14 2.11
N GLN A 38 20.29 -0.57 1.52
CA GLN A 38 21.33 0.08 0.72
C GLN A 38 20.86 0.39 -0.71
N ARG A 39 20.08 -0.52 -1.30
CA ARG A 39 19.60 -0.38 -2.69
C ARG A 39 18.52 0.69 -2.84
N PHE A 40 17.67 0.84 -1.82
CA PHE A 40 16.53 1.77 -1.78
C PHE A 40 16.61 2.61 -0.49
N PRO A 41 17.54 3.58 -0.41
CA PRO A 41 17.72 4.42 0.79
C PRO A 41 16.45 5.15 1.21
N GLU A 42 15.54 5.40 0.28
CA GLU A 42 14.23 6.00 0.51
C GLU A 42 13.35 5.21 1.50
N ILE A 43 13.65 3.93 1.73
CA ILE A 43 12.99 3.14 2.77
C ILE A 43 13.25 3.70 4.17
N GLU A 44 14.44 4.25 4.41
CA GLU A 44 14.81 4.85 5.71
C GLU A 44 14.55 6.36 5.76
N THR A 45 14.64 7.05 4.62
CA THR A 45 14.53 8.52 4.59
C THR A 45 13.12 9.05 4.32
N GLU A 46 12.25 8.29 3.67
CA GLU A 46 10.87 8.69 3.44
C GLU A 46 9.90 8.11 4.48
N ALA A 47 8.74 8.75 4.64
CA ALA A 47 7.63 8.25 5.46
C ALA A 47 6.91 7.06 4.77
N LEU A 48 7.65 6.00 4.45
CA LEU A 48 7.10 4.75 3.93
C LEU A 48 6.40 3.97 5.03
N THR A 49 5.40 3.20 4.64
CA THR A 49 4.66 2.31 5.51
C THR A 49 5.02 0.87 5.17
N ALA A 50 5.48 0.14 6.18
CA ALA A 50 5.60 -1.31 6.12
C ALA A 50 4.29 -1.99 6.53
N GLY A 51 4.00 -3.12 5.91
CA GLY A 51 2.84 -3.95 6.23
C GLY A 51 3.05 -5.41 5.90
N ILE A 52 2.15 -6.24 6.42
CA ILE A 52 2.06 -7.66 6.11
C ILE A 52 0.63 -7.91 5.61
N TRP A 53 0.48 -8.42 4.39
CA TRP A 53 -0.83 -8.68 3.77
C TRP A 53 -1.81 -7.49 3.85
N GLY A 54 -1.35 -6.30 3.45
CA GLY A 54 -2.16 -5.07 3.47
C GLY A 54 -2.44 -4.48 4.86
N ARG A 55 -1.88 -5.04 5.94
CA ARG A 55 -2.03 -4.53 7.31
C ARG A 55 -0.72 -3.88 7.75
N LYS A 56 -0.79 -2.65 8.26
CA LYS A 56 0.39 -1.95 8.79
C LYS A 56 1.09 -2.79 9.86
N ALA A 57 2.41 -2.88 9.76
CA ALA A 57 3.26 -3.61 10.69
C ALA A 57 4.42 -2.71 11.14
N ALA A 58 4.89 -2.92 12.36
CA ALA A 58 6.09 -2.25 12.85
C ALA A 58 7.36 -2.87 12.23
N TRP A 59 8.43 -2.10 12.13
CA TRP A 59 9.70 -2.55 11.52
C TRP A 59 10.39 -3.66 12.32
N ASP A 60 10.15 -3.72 13.62
CA ASP A 60 10.64 -4.74 14.56
C ASP A 60 9.73 -5.98 14.64
N ARG A 61 8.61 -5.99 13.90
CA ARG A 61 7.69 -7.14 13.88
C ARG A 61 8.43 -8.40 13.44
N VAL A 62 8.36 -9.44 14.27
CA VAL A 62 8.82 -10.79 13.92
C VAL A 62 7.91 -11.38 12.84
N LEU A 63 8.55 -11.84 11.77
CA LEU A 63 7.90 -12.45 10.61
C LEU A 63 7.56 -13.93 10.88
N LYS A 64 6.64 -14.45 10.08
CA LYS A 64 6.21 -15.86 10.07
C LYS A 64 6.38 -16.46 8.68
N GLU A 65 6.36 -17.79 8.62
CA GLU A 65 6.31 -18.52 7.35
C GLU A 65 5.16 -18.03 6.47
N GLY A 66 5.46 -17.74 5.21
CA GLY A 66 4.48 -17.27 4.21
C GLY A 66 4.11 -15.79 4.31
N ASP A 67 4.74 -15.01 5.19
CA ASP A 67 4.47 -13.58 5.27
C ASP A 67 4.86 -12.87 3.96
N ARG A 68 3.94 -12.04 3.46
CA ARG A 68 4.19 -11.08 2.39
C ARG A 68 4.36 -9.70 3.00
N VAL A 69 5.60 -9.25 3.08
CA VAL A 69 5.98 -7.92 3.56
C VAL A 69 5.85 -6.92 2.42
N GLU A 70 5.20 -5.79 2.69
CA GLU A 70 4.92 -4.74 1.72
C GLU A 70 5.49 -3.42 2.25
N VAL A 71 6.40 -2.81 1.51
CA VAL A 71 6.91 -1.47 1.77
C VAL A 71 6.35 -0.53 0.71
N VAL A 72 5.41 0.31 1.14
CA VAL A 72 4.60 1.15 0.25
C VAL A 72 4.59 2.59 0.72
N ARG A 73 4.30 3.50 -0.20
CA ARG A 73 4.11 4.92 0.12
C ARG A 73 2.89 5.12 1.01
N GLY A 74 2.99 6.02 1.97
CA GLY A 74 1.84 6.52 2.71
C GLY A 74 0.79 7.15 1.78
N LEU A 75 -0.47 7.11 2.21
CA LEU A 75 -1.55 7.79 1.51
C LEU A 75 -1.36 9.31 1.62
N ARG A 76 -1.35 10.01 0.48
CA ARG A 76 -1.24 11.49 0.45
C ARG A 76 -2.51 12.20 0.90
N VAL A 77 -3.65 11.56 0.68
CA VAL A 77 -4.99 12.08 0.98
C VAL A 77 -5.84 10.93 1.49
N ASP A 78 -6.71 11.21 2.45
CA ASP A 78 -7.69 10.23 2.91
C ASP A 78 -8.53 9.72 1.71
N PRO A 79 -8.69 8.40 1.54
CA PRO A 79 -9.40 7.86 0.38
C PRO A 79 -10.84 8.35 0.24
N LYS A 80 -11.54 8.66 1.35
CA LYS A 80 -12.91 9.18 1.30
C LYS A 80 -12.93 10.62 0.82
N VAL A 81 -11.99 11.44 1.30
CA VAL A 81 -11.80 12.81 0.81
C VAL A 81 -11.48 12.80 -0.68
N ALA A 82 -10.50 12.00 -1.10
CA ALA A 82 -10.12 11.86 -2.51
C ALA A 82 -11.29 11.39 -3.37
N ARG A 83 -12.11 10.45 -2.87
CA ARG A 83 -13.31 9.98 -3.56
C ARG A 83 -14.36 11.09 -3.70
N ARG A 84 -14.60 11.87 -2.64
CA ARG A 84 -15.55 13.00 -2.63
C ARG A 84 -15.12 14.09 -3.60
N GLU A 85 -13.86 14.47 -3.60
CA GLU A 85 -13.30 15.47 -4.52
C GLU A 85 -13.38 15.01 -5.97
N ARG A 86 -13.03 13.74 -6.24
CA ARG A 86 -13.14 13.17 -7.59
C ARG A 86 -14.58 13.13 -8.08
N PHE A 87 -15.54 12.83 -7.21
CA PHE A 87 -16.96 12.88 -7.52
C PHE A 87 -17.43 14.32 -7.84
N ALA A 88 -17.01 15.31 -7.04
CA ALA A 88 -17.33 16.71 -7.28
C ALA A 88 -16.75 17.22 -8.61
N GLY A 89 -15.50 16.85 -8.94
CA GLY A 89 -14.82 17.27 -10.16
C GLY A 89 -15.29 16.58 -11.44
N GLN A 90 -15.71 15.30 -11.37
CA GLN A 90 -16.21 14.58 -12.56
C GLN A 90 -17.62 15.01 -12.98
N GLY A 91 -18.38 15.65 -12.08
CA GLY A 91 -19.72 16.15 -12.32
C GLY A 91 -20.74 15.04 -12.66
N ALA A 92 -22.02 15.31 -12.45
CA ALA A 92 -23.12 14.39 -12.76
C ALA A 92 -23.30 14.09 -14.27
N ARG A 93 -22.36 14.50 -15.13
CA ARG A 93 -22.51 14.51 -16.60
C ARG A 93 -21.68 13.46 -17.34
N SER A 94 -20.69 12.82 -16.71
CA SER A 94 -19.98 11.69 -17.33
C SER A 94 -20.55 10.37 -16.80
N THR A 95 -20.79 9.44 -17.73
CA THR A 95 -21.46 8.14 -17.54
C THR A 95 -21.13 7.46 -16.20
N GLY A 96 -22.16 7.27 -15.38
CA GLY A 96 -22.07 6.62 -14.07
C GLY A 96 -23.45 6.31 -13.49
N LEU A 97 -23.48 5.64 -12.34
CA LEU A 97 -24.66 5.08 -11.65
C LEU A 97 -25.83 6.08 -11.43
N PHE A 98 -25.58 7.39 -11.54
CA PHE A 98 -26.57 8.47 -11.40
C PHE A 98 -26.86 9.24 -12.71
N ALA A 99 -26.34 8.80 -13.87
CA ALA A 99 -26.56 9.47 -15.15
C ALA A 99 -28.05 9.56 -15.52
N ARG A 100 -28.88 8.65 -14.99
CA ARG A 100 -30.33 8.74 -15.03
C ARG A 100 -30.86 9.08 -13.64
N ARG A 101 -30.99 10.37 -13.31
CA ARG A 101 -31.80 10.80 -12.17
C ARG A 101 -33.27 10.56 -12.49
N ARG A 102 -33.97 9.82 -11.62
CA ARG A 102 -35.44 9.79 -11.63
C ARG A 102 -35.97 11.16 -11.19
N PRO A 103 -37.06 11.68 -11.79
CA PRO A 103 -37.72 12.89 -11.30
C PRO A 103 -38.03 12.74 -9.80
N GLY A 104 -37.58 13.68 -8.98
CA GLY A 104 -37.80 13.68 -7.52
C GLY A 104 -36.72 13.01 -6.64
N SER A 105 -35.61 12.52 -7.21
CA SER A 105 -34.51 11.95 -6.40
C SER A 105 -33.73 13.01 -5.62
N LYS A 106 -33.51 12.78 -4.32
CA LYS A 106 -32.63 13.62 -3.48
C LYS A 106 -31.17 13.28 -3.76
N ALA A 107 -30.29 14.28 -3.70
CA ALA A 107 -28.87 14.06 -3.96
C ALA A 107 -28.26 13.16 -2.87
N GLY A 108 -27.80 11.95 -3.25
CA GLY A 108 -26.97 11.10 -2.40
C GLY A 108 -27.61 9.81 -1.86
N TYR A 109 -28.86 9.50 -2.22
CA TYR A 109 -29.53 8.22 -1.95
C TYR A 109 -30.34 7.76 -3.17
#